data_AF-A0A5E7Z5Z1-F1
#
_entry.id   AF-A0A5E7Z5Z1-F1
#
_cell.length_a   1.000
_cell.length_b   1.000
_cell.length_c   1.000
_cell.angle_alpha   90.00
_cell.angle_beta   90.00
_cell.angle_gamma   90.00
#
_symmetry.space_group_name_H-M   'P 1'
#
loop_
_entity.id
_entity.type
_entity.pdbx_description
1 polymer ?
#
loop_
_entity_poly.entity_id
_entity_poly.type
_entity_poly.pdbx_seq_one_letter_code
_entity_poly.pdbx_strand_id
1 'polypeptide(L)'
;MTAKTDEAMDSAVRDDDVSSGRGADLDTVVASVMPQALREKFEIFSYRNAATILASGFPEQFSDIIEGLTKFSISKDLIRIPGGSKGPIAKYVDTIFTEEEGWREARITADLHVKLLHAKKKNSVLEEYVRDGFLDGHRIDFLKGRVALDLEWNSKDQTYDRDLYAFSAFYEAGAIDVGVVLTRGSSIDTSFLRGLGKVLTKDGQEGTADVYKKFGASTTWMGKLLYRLDAGRNGGCPVLAIGITPECVED
;
A
#
# COMPACT_ATOMS: atom_id res chain seq x y z
N MET A 1 28.88 38.88 21.56
CA MET A 1 27.69 38.82 22.43
C MET A 1 26.52 39.33 21.60
N THR A 2 25.48 38.57 21.25
CA THR A 2 25.06 37.23 21.64
C THR A 2 24.08 36.81 20.54
N ALA A 3 24.37 35.69 19.87
CA ALA A 3 23.39 34.93 19.12
C ALA A 3 22.53 34.16 20.13
N LYS A 4 21.21 34.36 20.09
CA LYS A 4 20.15 33.58 20.74
C LYS A 4 18.87 33.93 19.98
N THR A 5 18.02 33.05 19.49
CA THR A 5 17.97 31.58 19.40
C THR A 5 16.70 31.36 18.56
N ASP A 6 16.84 30.95 17.30
CA ASP A 6 15.72 30.53 16.43
C ASP A 6 15.43 29.03 16.62
N GLU A 7 15.56 28.54 17.86
CA GLU A 7 15.19 27.18 18.26
C GLU A 7 13.96 27.26 19.16
N ALA A 8 12.77 27.17 18.55
CA ALA A 8 11.58 26.54 19.11
C ALA A 8 10.35 26.89 18.26
N MET A 9 10.18 26.21 17.12
CA MET A 9 8.85 25.96 16.54
C MET A 9 8.98 24.76 15.58
N ASP A 10 9.52 23.66 16.10
CA ASP A 10 9.25 22.35 15.53
C ASP A 10 7.82 22.00 15.94
N SER A 11 6.89 22.14 15.00
CA SER A 11 5.48 21.80 15.24
C SER A 11 5.42 20.32 15.56
N ALA A 12 5.19 19.99 16.83
CA ALA A 12 4.82 18.64 17.25
C ALA A 12 3.62 18.18 16.41
N VAL A 13 3.88 17.36 15.39
CA VAL A 13 2.85 16.55 14.75
C VAL A 13 2.36 15.63 15.85
N ARG A 14 1.14 15.87 16.35
CA ARG A 14 0.52 14.95 17.30
C ARG A 14 0.41 13.60 16.62
N ASP A 15 0.97 12.58 17.27
CA ASP A 15 1.08 11.22 16.75
C ASP A 15 -0.26 10.44 16.87
N ASP A 16 -1.38 11.14 16.70
CA ASP A 16 -2.72 10.64 17.05
C ASP A 16 -3.25 9.61 16.02
N ASP A 17 -2.67 9.57 14.82
CA ASP A 17 -3.10 8.70 13.72
C ASP A 17 -2.06 7.61 13.40
N VAL A 18 -1.59 6.86 14.41
CA VAL A 18 -0.66 5.73 14.23
C VAL A 18 -1.17 4.52 15.02
N SER A 19 -1.00 3.32 14.49
CA SER A 19 -1.30 2.08 15.20
C SER A 19 -0.24 1.01 14.96
N SER A 20 -0.29 -0.05 15.77
CA SER A 20 0.60 -1.21 15.73
C SER A 20 -0.13 -2.48 15.28
N GLY A 21 -1.24 -2.35 14.54
CA GLY A 21 -1.98 -3.47 13.97
C GLY A 21 -2.88 -4.22 14.95
N ARG A 22 -3.61 -3.49 15.81
CA ARG A 22 -4.42 -4.09 16.89
C ARG A 22 -5.59 -4.92 16.39
N GLY A 23 -6.07 -4.64 15.18
CA GLY A 23 -7.15 -5.38 14.51
C GLY A 23 -6.66 -6.43 13.51
N ALA A 24 -5.34 -6.64 13.40
CA ALA A 24 -4.78 -7.64 12.50
C ALA A 24 -5.09 -9.07 12.98
N ASP A 25 -5.07 -10.01 12.05
CA ASP A 25 -5.13 -11.44 12.32
C ASP A 25 -3.93 -11.87 13.18
N LEU A 26 -4.07 -12.97 13.93
CA LEU A 26 -2.99 -13.47 14.77
C LEU A 26 -1.74 -13.80 13.96
N ASP A 27 -0.56 -13.50 14.51
CA ASP A 27 0.73 -13.81 13.88
C ASP A 27 0.87 -15.28 13.49
N THR A 28 0.25 -16.20 14.25
CA THR A 28 0.25 -17.64 13.95
C THR A 28 -0.49 -17.97 12.65
N VAL A 29 -1.53 -17.20 12.30
CA VAL A 29 -2.24 -17.34 11.02
C VAL A 29 -1.33 -16.94 9.88
N VAL A 30 -0.68 -15.77 9.99
CA VAL A 30 0.28 -15.31 8.99
C VAL A 30 1.45 -16.28 8.86
N ALA A 31 2.02 -16.75 9.97
CA ALA A 31 3.14 -17.68 10.00
C ALA A 31 2.82 -19.06 9.43
N SER A 32 1.53 -19.45 9.38
CA SER A 32 1.11 -20.73 8.79
C SER A 32 1.20 -20.75 7.26
N VAL A 33 1.21 -19.59 6.61
CA VAL A 33 1.21 -19.45 5.15
C VAL A 33 2.38 -18.63 4.61
N MET A 34 2.91 -17.68 5.38
CA MET A 34 4.04 -16.84 5.00
C MET A 34 5.39 -17.46 5.45
N PRO A 35 6.34 -17.67 4.53
CA PRO A 35 7.68 -18.17 4.87
C PRO A 35 8.37 -17.34 5.94
N GLN A 36 9.12 -18.01 6.83
CA GLN A 36 9.85 -17.34 7.92
C GLN A 36 10.80 -16.26 7.41
N ALA A 37 11.58 -16.55 6.36
CA ALA A 37 12.53 -15.59 5.79
C ALA A 37 11.85 -14.28 5.34
N LEU A 38 10.62 -14.33 4.82
CA LEU A 38 9.88 -13.13 4.44
C LEU A 38 9.34 -12.37 5.65
N ARG A 39 8.94 -13.07 6.71
CA ARG A 39 8.51 -12.44 7.97
C ARG A 39 9.68 -11.80 8.75
N GLU A 40 10.90 -12.24 8.50
CA GLU A 40 12.11 -11.62 9.04
C GLU A 40 12.54 -10.41 8.18
N LYS A 41 12.36 -10.50 6.86
CA LYS A 41 12.72 -9.44 5.90
C LYS A 41 11.70 -8.31 5.81
N PHE A 42 10.41 -8.60 6.03
CA PHE A 42 9.30 -7.65 5.93
C PHE A 42 8.49 -7.60 7.22
N GLU A 43 7.89 -6.44 7.47
CA GLU A 43 6.83 -6.28 8.46
C GLU A 43 5.49 -6.67 7.81
N ILE A 44 4.79 -7.70 8.29
CA ILE A 44 3.59 -8.25 7.60
C ILE A 44 2.40 -8.27 8.55
N PHE A 45 1.29 -7.69 8.11
CA PHE A 45 -0.01 -7.75 8.81
C PHE A 45 -1.09 -8.23 7.87
N SER A 46 -1.90 -9.17 8.33
CA SER A 46 -3.08 -9.66 7.61
C SER A 46 -4.33 -9.12 8.30
N TYR A 47 -5.32 -8.67 7.52
CA TYR A 47 -6.62 -8.26 8.02
C TYR A 47 -7.71 -9.06 7.33
N ARG A 48 -8.69 -9.54 8.11
CA ARG A 48 -9.83 -10.34 7.63
C ARG A 48 -9.37 -11.63 6.92
N ASN A 49 -8.34 -12.27 7.44
CA ASN A 49 -7.72 -13.49 6.90
C ASN A 49 -7.11 -13.34 5.50
N ALA A 50 -6.71 -12.13 5.09
CA ALA A 50 -6.15 -11.87 3.77
C ALA A 50 -5.03 -12.84 3.38
N ALA A 51 -4.07 -13.11 4.28
CA ALA A 51 -2.98 -14.05 4.04
C ALA A 51 -3.49 -15.48 3.71
N THR A 52 -4.50 -15.96 4.45
CA THR A 52 -5.08 -17.29 4.24
C THR A 52 -5.90 -17.36 2.94
N ILE A 53 -6.65 -16.30 2.64
CA ILE A 53 -7.44 -16.18 1.41
C ILE A 53 -6.51 -16.16 0.19
N LEU A 54 -5.40 -15.42 0.23
CA LEU A 54 -4.39 -15.44 -0.82
C LEU A 54 -3.81 -16.85 -1.00
N ALA A 55 -3.30 -17.45 0.07
CA ALA A 55 -2.64 -18.75 -0.01
C ALA A 55 -3.56 -19.88 -0.51
N SER A 56 -4.85 -19.84 -0.16
CA SER A 56 -5.80 -20.92 -0.46
C SER A 56 -6.63 -20.66 -1.71
N GLY A 57 -7.09 -19.41 -1.89
CA GLY A 57 -7.99 -19.01 -2.98
C GLY A 57 -7.28 -18.48 -4.22
N PHE A 58 -6.04 -17.99 -4.06
CA PHE A 58 -5.25 -17.37 -5.12
C PHE A 58 -3.82 -17.91 -5.16
N PRO A 59 -3.62 -19.24 -5.23
CA PRO A 59 -2.29 -19.84 -5.06
C PRO A 59 -1.26 -19.38 -6.10
N GLU A 60 -1.69 -19.06 -7.33
CA GLU A 60 -0.81 -18.52 -8.37
C GLU A 60 -0.34 -17.10 -8.01
N GLN A 61 -1.28 -16.20 -7.70
CA GLN A 61 -0.96 -14.82 -7.33
C GLN A 61 -0.15 -14.77 -6.04
N PHE A 62 -0.47 -15.65 -5.08
CA PHE A 62 0.28 -15.78 -3.85
C PHE A 62 1.72 -16.24 -4.12
N SER A 63 1.91 -17.23 -5.01
CA SER A 63 3.25 -17.66 -5.43
C SER A 63 4.04 -16.50 -6.04
N ASP A 64 3.44 -15.73 -6.94
CA ASP A 64 4.09 -14.55 -7.55
C ASP A 64 4.51 -13.52 -6.49
N ILE A 65 3.62 -13.23 -5.52
CA ILE A 65 3.92 -12.31 -4.42
C ILE A 65 5.10 -12.83 -3.58
N ILE A 66 5.09 -14.11 -3.21
CA ILE A 66 6.18 -14.72 -2.43
C ILE A 66 7.50 -14.65 -3.20
N GLU A 67 7.49 -14.99 -4.49
CA GLU A 67 8.68 -14.97 -5.33
C GLU A 67 9.20 -13.53 -5.52
N GLY A 68 8.29 -12.58 -5.77
CA GLY A 68 8.61 -11.17 -5.90
C GLY A 68 9.23 -10.58 -4.63
N LEU A 69 8.63 -10.84 -3.46
CA LEU A 69 9.18 -10.41 -2.16
C LEU A 69 10.51 -11.08 -1.83
N THR A 70 10.69 -12.34 -2.23
CA THR A 70 11.96 -13.05 -2.07
C THR A 70 13.07 -12.34 -2.84
N LYS A 71 12.80 -11.94 -4.10
CA LYS A 71 13.75 -11.22 -4.97
C LYS A 71 13.88 -9.73 -4.64
N PHE A 72 12.94 -9.16 -3.89
CA PHE A 72 12.91 -7.72 -3.60
C PHE A 72 14.17 -7.28 -2.86
N SER A 73 14.96 -6.42 -3.48
CA SER A 73 16.14 -5.77 -2.91
C SER A 73 16.28 -4.39 -3.53
N ILE A 74 16.39 -3.36 -2.70
CA ILE A 74 16.59 -1.98 -3.13
C ILE A 74 17.95 -1.49 -2.65
N SER A 75 18.69 -0.77 -3.51
CA SER A 75 19.95 -0.17 -3.07
C SER A 75 19.71 1.10 -2.26
N LYS A 76 20.68 1.47 -1.41
CA LYS A 76 20.71 2.78 -0.76
C LYS A 76 20.58 3.91 -1.78
N ASP A 77 21.27 3.80 -2.90
CA ASP A 77 21.22 4.80 -3.97
C ASP A 77 19.82 4.95 -4.56
N LEU A 78 19.07 3.85 -4.73
CA LEU A 78 17.68 3.91 -5.22
C LEU A 78 16.78 4.74 -4.30
N ILE A 79 17.01 4.65 -2.98
CA ILE A 79 16.30 5.47 -1.97
C ILE A 79 16.72 6.94 -2.05
N ARG A 80 18.00 7.20 -2.30
CA ARG A 80 18.63 8.54 -2.37
C ARG A 80 18.29 9.32 -3.63
N ILE A 81 17.95 8.65 -4.74
CA ILE A 81 17.55 9.31 -5.99
C ILE A 81 16.25 10.12 -5.75
N PRO A 82 16.17 11.38 -6.19
CA PRO A 82 14.97 12.21 -6.02
C PRO A 82 13.76 11.62 -6.75
N GLY A 83 12.57 11.95 -6.25
CA GLY A 83 11.32 11.55 -6.89
C GLY A 83 11.10 12.23 -8.25
N GLY A 84 10.05 11.80 -8.94
CA GLY A 84 9.53 12.36 -10.19
C GLY A 84 8.04 12.02 -10.31
N SER A 85 7.47 12.04 -11.51
CA SER A 85 6.07 11.62 -11.73
C SER A 85 5.82 10.16 -11.28
N LYS A 86 6.77 9.26 -11.54
CA LYS A 86 6.86 7.92 -10.95
C LYS A 86 8.25 7.72 -10.34
N GLY A 87 8.29 7.40 -9.04
CA GLY A 87 9.53 7.29 -8.26
C GLY A 87 10.41 6.09 -8.65
N PRO A 88 11.72 6.10 -8.35
CA PRO A 88 12.63 5.00 -8.68
C PRO A 88 12.21 3.64 -8.11
N ILE A 89 11.70 3.61 -6.87
CA ILE A 89 11.22 2.38 -6.24
C ILE A 89 9.95 1.86 -6.91
N ALA A 90 9.04 2.74 -7.34
CA ALA A 90 7.88 2.31 -8.12
C ALA A 90 8.27 1.67 -9.46
N LYS A 91 9.25 2.26 -10.16
CA LYS A 91 9.82 1.66 -11.37
C LYS A 91 10.50 0.32 -11.11
N TYR A 92 11.14 0.16 -9.96
CA TYR A 92 11.75 -1.11 -9.57
C TYR A 92 10.68 -2.18 -9.33
N VAL A 93 9.60 -1.85 -8.62
CA VAL A 93 8.49 -2.79 -8.38
C VAL A 93 7.80 -3.20 -9.67
N ASP A 94 7.71 -2.32 -10.67
CA ASP A 94 7.22 -2.70 -12.02
C ASP A 94 8.04 -3.85 -12.66
N THR A 95 9.32 -4.00 -12.29
CA THR A 95 10.17 -5.10 -12.77
C THR A 95 9.95 -6.41 -12.03
N ILE A 96 9.29 -6.36 -10.87
CA ILE A 96 8.95 -7.53 -10.04
C ILE A 96 7.58 -8.08 -10.46
N PHE A 97 6.60 -7.22 -10.68
CA PHE A 97 5.23 -7.60 -11.04
C PHE A 97 4.96 -7.17 -12.47
N THR A 98 5.19 -8.09 -13.41
CA THR A 98 5.21 -7.77 -14.83
C THR A 98 3.87 -8.04 -15.53
N GLU A 99 3.60 -7.29 -16.60
CA GLU A 99 2.44 -7.54 -17.47
C GLU A 99 2.50 -8.93 -18.13
N GLU A 100 3.71 -9.43 -18.41
CA GLU A 100 3.95 -10.76 -18.98
C GLU A 100 3.51 -11.88 -18.03
N GLU A 101 3.72 -11.70 -16.72
CA GLU A 101 3.21 -12.59 -15.66
C GLU A 101 1.74 -12.34 -15.31
N GLY A 102 1.10 -11.36 -15.97
CA GLY A 102 -0.32 -11.08 -15.86
C GLY A 102 -0.69 -9.99 -14.85
N TRP A 103 0.29 -9.33 -14.22
CA TRP A 103 0.07 -8.19 -13.34
C TRP A 103 -0.03 -6.91 -14.17
N ARG A 104 -1.20 -6.28 -14.19
CA ARG A 104 -1.46 -5.12 -15.06
C ARG A 104 -1.98 -3.94 -14.28
N GLU A 105 -1.58 -2.73 -14.66
CA GLU A 105 -2.25 -1.51 -14.20
C GLU A 105 -3.71 -1.57 -14.68
N ALA A 106 -4.64 -1.39 -13.75
CA ALA A 106 -6.06 -1.50 -14.05
C ALA A 106 -6.81 -0.28 -13.54
N ARG A 107 -7.81 0.17 -14.31
CA ARG A 107 -8.84 1.08 -13.85
C ARG A 107 -10.16 0.33 -13.81
N ILE A 108 -10.82 0.34 -12.67
CA ILE A 108 -12.14 -0.28 -12.53
C ILE A 108 -13.20 0.81 -12.65
N THR A 109 -14.19 0.55 -13.49
CA THR A 109 -15.37 1.39 -13.67
C THR A 109 -16.62 0.53 -13.59
N ALA A 110 -17.65 0.99 -12.89
CA ALA A 110 -18.92 0.29 -12.82
C ALA A 110 -20.10 1.25 -12.77
N ASP A 111 -21.16 0.90 -13.50
CA ASP A 111 -22.45 1.58 -13.43
C ASP A 111 -23.35 0.86 -12.43
N LEU A 112 -24.13 1.60 -11.65
CA LEU A 112 -25.10 1.01 -10.73
C LEU A 112 -26.47 0.97 -11.38
N HIS A 113 -26.91 -0.24 -11.73
CA HIS A 113 -28.27 -0.48 -12.22
C HIS A 113 -29.23 -0.69 -11.04
N VAL A 114 -30.16 0.24 -10.86
CA VAL A 114 -31.17 0.18 -9.78
C VAL A 114 -32.53 -0.20 -10.36
N LYS A 115 -33.15 -1.24 -9.79
CA LYS A 115 -34.53 -1.68 -10.13
C LYS A 115 -35.40 -1.72 -8.88
N LEU A 116 -36.43 -0.89 -8.85
CA LEU A 116 -37.46 -0.92 -7.83
C LEU A 116 -38.59 -1.83 -8.32
N LEU A 117 -38.82 -2.94 -7.61
CA LEU A 117 -39.84 -3.92 -7.98
C LEU A 117 -41.06 -3.81 -7.06
N HIS A 118 -42.25 -4.01 -7.63
CA HIS A 118 -43.48 -4.04 -6.85
C HIS A 118 -43.54 -5.32 -5.99
N ALA A 119 -43.53 -5.18 -4.67
CA ALA A 119 -43.39 -6.29 -3.72
C ALA A 119 -44.38 -7.47 -3.91
N LYS A 120 -45.62 -7.18 -4.34
CA LYS A 120 -46.69 -8.20 -4.50
C LYS A 120 -47.00 -8.62 -5.94
N LYS A 121 -46.42 -7.96 -6.95
CA LYS A 121 -46.73 -8.22 -8.36
C LYS A 121 -45.46 -8.73 -9.05
N LYS A 122 -45.44 -10.02 -9.34
CA LYS A 122 -44.31 -10.66 -10.02
C LYS A 122 -44.00 -9.92 -11.32
N ASN A 123 -42.73 -9.59 -11.55
CA ASN A 123 -42.22 -8.90 -12.74
C ASN A 123 -42.76 -7.48 -13.00
N SER A 124 -43.31 -6.80 -12.00
CA SER A 124 -43.71 -5.40 -12.13
C SER A 124 -42.61 -4.48 -11.64
N VAL A 125 -41.95 -3.78 -12.56
CA VAL A 125 -40.97 -2.72 -12.25
C VAL A 125 -41.71 -1.42 -11.97
N LEU A 126 -41.41 -0.79 -10.83
CA LEU A 126 -41.92 0.54 -10.45
C LEU A 126 -41.04 1.63 -11.04
N GLU A 127 -39.72 1.45 -10.97
CA GLU A 127 -38.73 2.39 -11.46
C GLU A 127 -37.43 1.63 -11.80
N GLU A 128 -36.77 2.05 -12.87
CA GLU A 128 -35.50 1.49 -13.33
C GLU A 128 -34.64 2.62 -13.86
N TYR A 129 -33.43 2.74 -13.33
CA TYR A 129 -32.44 3.71 -13.80
C TYR A 129 -31.02 3.20 -13.61
N VAL A 130 -30.12 3.75 -14.41
CA VAL A 130 -28.68 3.49 -14.31
C VAL A 130 -28.01 4.75 -13.78
N ARG A 131 -27.10 4.58 -12.83
CA ARG A 131 -26.16 5.62 -12.42
C ARG A 131 -24.82 5.33 -13.07
N ASP A 132 -24.52 6.03 -14.15
CA ASP A 132 -23.25 5.90 -14.87
C ASP A 132 -22.06 6.32 -13.98
N GLY A 133 -20.97 5.56 -14.05
CA GLY A 133 -19.74 5.85 -13.29
C GLY A 133 -19.92 5.81 -11.78
N PHE A 134 -20.82 4.95 -11.28
CA PHE A 134 -21.07 4.80 -9.84
C PHE A 134 -19.80 4.43 -9.08
N LEU A 135 -18.96 3.58 -9.67
CA LEU A 135 -17.56 3.41 -9.29
C LEU A 135 -16.71 3.89 -10.45
N ASP A 136 -15.86 4.89 -10.24
CA ASP A 136 -14.90 5.35 -11.24
C ASP A 136 -13.70 6.04 -10.57
N GLY A 137 -12.59 6.12 -11.30
CA GLY A 137 -11.51 7.09 -11.05
C GLY A 137 -10.30 6.54 -10.31
N HIS A 138 -10.36 5.33 -9.76
CA HIS A 138 -9.22 4.71 -9.08
C HIS A 138 -8.48 3.75 -9.99
N ARG A 139 -7.15 3.86 -9.95
CA ARG A 139 -6.23 2.92 -10.58
C ARG A 139 -5.67 2.00 -9.52
N ILE A 140 -5.46 0.76 -9.90
CA ILE A 140 -4.73 -0.25 -9.15
C ILE A 140 -3.41 -0.42 -9.87
N ASP A 141 -2.29 -0.37 -9.14
CA ASP A 141 -0.97 -0.46 -9.76
C ASP A 141 -0.77 -1.83 -10.42
N PHE A 142 -1.17 -2.90 -9.73
CA PHE A 142 -1.02 -4.27 -10.20
C PHE A 142 -2.27 -5.10 -9.89
N LEU A 143 -3.00 -5.49 -10.92
CA LEU A 143 -4.15 -6.41 -10.83
C LEU A 143 -3.85 -7.71 -11.57
N LYS A 144 -4.00 -8.85 -10.88
CA LYS A 144 -3.97 -10.19 -11.49
C LYS A 144 -5.16 -11.01 -10.99
N GLY A 145 -6.08 -11.36 -11.90
CA GLY A 145 -7.32 -12.02 -11.53
C GLY A 145 -8.16 -11.14 -10.61
N ARG A 146 -8.39 -11.59 -9.36
CA ARG A 146 -9.15 -10.87 -8.32
C ARG A 146 -8.27 -10.41 -7.16
N VAL A 147 -6.95 -10.35 -7.36
CA VAL A 147 -5.98 -9.83 -6.39
C VAL A 147 -5.41 -8.51 -6.88
N ALA A 148 -5.59 -7.47 -6.07
CA ALA A 148 -5.06 -6.13 -6.32
C ALA A 148 -3.84 -5.89 -5.42
N LEU A 149 -2.79 -5.29 -5.97
CA LEU A 149 -1.60 -4.85 -5.23
C LEU A 149 -1.32 -3.40 -5.56
N ASP A 150 -1.23 -2.56 -4.54
CA ASP A 150 -0.81 -1.16 -4.65
C ASP A 150 0.50 -0.92 -3.92
N LEU A 151 1.37 -0.12 -4.53
CA LEU A 151 2.63 0.32 -3.95
C LEU A 151 2.53 1.76 -3.46
N GLU A 152 2.69 1.94 -2.16
CA GLU A 152 2.73 3.26 -1.56
C GLU A 152 4.12 3.54 -0.98
N TRP A 153 4.94 4.26 -1.76
CA TRP A 153 6.30 4.68 -1.37
C TRP A 153 6.39 6.19 -1.15
N ASN A 154 6.19 6.61 0.10
CA ASN A 154 6.46 7.96 0.59
C ASN A 154 5.75 9.08 -0.20
N SER A 155 4.46 8.90 -0.46
CA SER A 155 3.57 9.97 -0.89
C SER A 155 3.39 11.03 0.21
N LYS A 156 3.24 12.28 -0.21
CA LYS A 156 2.87 13.42 0.65
C LYS A 156 1.37 13.67 0.69
N ASP A 157 0.62 12.99 -0.18
CA ASP A 157 -0.84 13.02 -0.20
C ASP A 157 -1.36 11.89 0.71
N GLN A 158 -2.54 12.05 1.31
CA GLN A 158 -3.16 11.00 2.14
C GLN A 158 -3.74 9.89 1.25
N THR A 159 -2.88 9.05 0.69
CA THR A 159 -3.24 8.04 -0.31
C THR A 159 -3.98 6.85 0.29
N TYR A 160 -3.62 6.36 1.47
CA TYR A 160 -4.26 5.15 2.01
C TYR A 160 -5.78 5.23 2.18
N ASP A 161 -6.35 6.37 2.54
CA ASP A 161 -7.80 6.47 2.68
C ASP A 161 -8.52 6.31 1.34
N ARG A 162 -7.88 6.80 0.30
CA ARG A 162 -8.31 6.67 -1.08
C ARG A 162 -8.14 5.23 -1.57
N ASP A 163 -6.99 4.62 -1.31
CA ASP A 163 -6.67 3.27 -1.80
C ASP A 163 -7.51 2.20 -1.07
N LEU A 164 -7.68 2.34 0.26
CA LEU A 164 -8.54 1.44 1.05
C LEU A 164 -10.03 1.63 0.72
N TYR A 165 -10.47 2.85 0.42
CA TYR A 165 -11.81 3.10 -0.11
C TYR A 165 -12.00 2.38 -1.45
N ALA A 166 -11.01 2.47 -2.34
CA ALA A 166 -11.04 1.78 -3.63
C ALA A 166 -11.10 0.26 -3.45
N PHE A 167 -10.25 -0.32 -2.60
CA PHE A 167 -10.29 -1.74 -2.27
C PHE A 167 -11.64 -2.18 -1.72
N SER A 168 -12.24 -1.40 -0.80
CA SER A 168 -13.57 -1.68 -0.29
C SER A 168 -14.62 -1.66 -1.41
N ALA A 169 -14.62 -0.64 -2.25
CA ALA A 169 -15.59 -0.49 -3.32
C ALA A 169 -15.47 -1.59 -4.39
N PHE A 170 -14.24 -1.94 -4.77
CA PHE A 170 -13.96 -2.99 -5.75
C PHE A 170 -14.29 -4.38 -5.22
N TYR A 171 -14.09 -4.61 -3.92
CA TYR A 171 -14.51 -5.83 -3.25
C TYR A 171 -16.04 -5.98 -3.26
N GLU A 172 -16.78 -4.94 -2.85
CA GLU A 172 -18.24 -4.95 -2.85
C GLU A 172 -18.84 -5.09 -4.25
N ALA A 173 -18.17 -4.55 -5.27
CA ALA A 173 -18.54 -4.75 -6.68
C ALA A 173 -18.21 -6.17 -7.20
N GLY A 174 -17.47 -6.96 -6.43
CA GLY A 174 -16.99 -8.28 -6.84
C GLY A 174 -15.95 -8.21 -7.95
N ALA A 175 -15.17 -7.12 -8.04
CA ALA A 175 -14.07 -6.99 -8.98
C ALA A 175 -12.75 -7.56 -8.41
N ILE A 176 -12.56 -7.48 -7.09
CA ILE A 176 -11.43 -8.09 -6.37
C ILE A 176 -11.95 -8.85 -5.15
N ASP A 177 -11.14 -9.77 -4.64
CA ASP A 177 -11.42 -10.51 -3.40
C ASP A 177 -10.39 -10.23 -2.31
N VAL A 178 -9.19 -9.76 -2.67
CA VAL A 178 -8.12 -9.37 -1.73
C VAL A 178 -7.32 -8.20 -2.27
N GLY A 179 -7.02 -7.25 -1.39
CA GLY A 179 -6.03 -6.19 -1.62
C GLY A 179 -4.69 -6.49 -0.94
N VAL A 180 -3.60 -6.04 -1.54
CA VAL A 180 -2.24 -6.10 -1.00
C VAL A 180 -1.68 -4.67 -1.04
N VAL A 181 -1.11 -4.22 0.07
CA VAL A 181 -0.42 -2.92 0.12
C VAL A 181 1.04 -3.17 0.42
N LEU A 182 1.92 -2.84 -0.53
CA LEU A 182 3.35 -2.78 -0.30
C LEU A 182 3.72 -1.34 0.06
N THR A 183 4.35 -1.13 1.21
CA THR A 183 4.65 0.22 1.67
C THR A 183 5.93 0.30 2.50
N ARG A 184 6.35 1.52 2.86
CA ARG A 184 7.48 1.73 3.77
C ARG A 184 7.14 1.20 5.17
N GLY A 185 7.94 0.26 5.66
CA GLY A 185 7.80 -0.31 7.00
C GLY A 185 8.19 0.65 8.11
N SER A 186 7.76 0.34 9.33
CA SER A 186 7.96 1.16 10.52
C SER A 186 9.44 1.34 10.89
N SER A 187 10.30 0.38 10.53
CA SER A 187 11.73 0.37 10.84
C SER A 187 12.61 1.17 9.85
N ILE A 188 12.06 1.62 8.70
CA ILE A 188 12.71 2.66 7.87
C ILE A 188 12.36 4.03 8.46
N ASP A 189 12.90 4.26 9.66
CA ASP A 189 12.63 5.43 10.48
C ASP A 189 13.58 6.60 10.17
N THR A 190 13.45 7.68 10.93
CA THR A 190 14.32 8.85 10.78
C THR A 190 15.80 8.53 11.02
N SER A 191 16.12 7.58 11.89
CA SER A 191 17.50 7.18 12.17
C SER A 191 18.13 6.50 10.96
N PHE A 192 17.44 5.49 10.41
CA PHE A 192 17.85 4.81 9.19
C PHE A 192 18.03 5.81 8.03
N LEU A 193 17.05 6.69 7.82
CA LEU A 193 17.08 7.67 6.74
C LEU A 193 18.19 8.73 6.90
N ARG A 194 18.58 9.08 8.13
CA ARG A 194 19.76 9.93 8.37
C ARG A 194 21.05 9.21 8.00
N GLY A 195 21.12 7.90 8.22
CA GLY A 195 22.25 7.05 7.84
C GLY A 195 22.50 6.98 6.32
N LEU A 196 21.51 7.32 5.49
CA LEU A 196 21.64 7.33 4.02
C LEU A 196 22.36 8.57 3.47
N GLY A 197 22.68 9.56 4.32
CA GLY A 197 23.42 10.75 3.93
C GLY A 197 22.63 11.69 3.01
N LYS A 198 23.26 12.14 1.93
CA LYS A 198 22.69 13.13 1.00
C LYS A 198 21.93 12.48 -0.15
N VAL A 199 20.89 13.15 -0.64
CA VAL A 199 20.21 12.77 -1.88
C VAL A 199 21.19 12.78 -3.04
N LEU A 200 20.94 11.98 -4.06
CA LEU A 200 21.74 11.98 -5.29
C LEU A 200 21.20 13.01 -6.29
N THR A 201 22.06 13.52 -7.15
CA THR A 201 21.66 14.21 -8.39
C THR A 201 21.22 13.18 -9.43
N LYS A 202 20.63 13.64 -10.55
CA LYS A 202 20.28 12.74 -11.67
C LYS A 202 21.49 12.02 -12.26
N ASP A 203 22.69 12.61 -12.11
CA ASP A 203 23.95 12.07 -12.61
C ASP A 203 24.70 11.22 -11.56
N GLY A 204 24.03 10.87 -10.45
CA GLY A 204 24.57 9.99 -9.41
C GLY A 204 25.58 10.66 -8.46
N GLN A 205 25.73 11.99 -8.50
CA GLN A 205 26.62 12.72 -7.58
C GLN A 205 25.89 13.10 -6.30
N GLU A 206 26.62 13.38 -5.22
CA GLU A 206 25.97 13.89 -4.00
C GLU A 206 25.33 15.27 -4.24
N GLY A 207 24.04 15.37 -3.92
CA GLY A 207 23.32 16.63 -3.85
C GLY A 207 23.60 17.38 -2.55
N THR A 208 22.80 18.41 -2.28
CA THR A 208 22.98 19.29 -1.11
C THR A 208 22.03 19.00 0.04
N ALA A 209 20.92 18.29 -0.21
CA ALA A 209 19.90 17.99 0.79
C ALA A 209 20.11 16.60 1.42
N ASP A 210 19.79 16.47 2.70
CA ASP A 210 19.80 15.18 3.39
C ASP A 210 18.60 14.32 2.99
N VAL A 211 18.80 13.01 2.88
CA VAL A 211 17.76 12.05 2.48
C VAL A 211 16.56 12.13 3.42
N TYR A 212 16.76 12.16 4.74
CA TYR A 212 15.64 12.18 5.69
C TYR A 212 14.66 13.36 5.48
N LYS A 213 15.12 14.50 4.95
CA LYS A 213 14.26 15.66 4.65
C LYS A 213 13.33 15.41 3.47
N LYS A 214 13.70 14.53 2.52
CA LYS A 214 12.84 14.07 1.42
C LYS A 214 11.62 13.33 1.95
N PHE A 215 11.81 12.56 3.03
CA PHE A 215 10.77 11.74 3.65
C PHE A 215 9.91 12.56 4.63
N GLY A 216 10.49 13.52 5.36
CA GLY A 216 9.73 14.51 6.15
C GLY A 216 8.60 13.91 7.01
N ALA A 217 7.50 14.64 7.18
CA ALA A 217 6.27 14.16 7.83
C ALA A 217 5.43 13.30 6.88
N SER A 218 6.04 12.26 6.29
CA SER A 218 5.37 11.33 5.37
C SER A 218 4.05 10.81 5.95
N THR A 219 2.98 10.89 5.16
CA THR A 219 1.65 10.34 5.48
C THR A 219 1.57 8.84 5.19
N THR A 220 2.56 8.28 4.49
CA THR A 220 2.54 6.91 3.96
C THR A 220 3.70 6.07 4.50
N TRP A 221 3.38 5.36 5.57
CA TRP A 221 4.19 4.28 6.13
C TRP A 221 3.31 3.36 6.97
N MET A 222 3.83 2.19 7.34
CA MET A 222 3.05 1.12 7.96
C MET A 222 2.17 1.58 9.13
N GLY A 223 2.70 2.30 10.11
CA GLY A 223 1.89 2.76 11.25
C GLY A 223 0.68 3.65 10.87
N LYS A 224 0.79 4.44 9.80
CA LYS A 224 -0.32 5.23 9.25
C LYS A 224 -1.33 4.34 8.52
N LEU A 225 -0.88 3.30 7.82
CA LEU A 225 -1.74 2.31 7.19
C LEU A 225 -2.50 1.49 8.24
N LEU A 226 -1.81 0.97 9.24
CA LEU A 226 -2.40 0.17 10.32
C LEU A 226 -3.44 0.94 11.11
N TYR A 227 -3.25 2.23 11.35
CA TYR A 227 -4.28 3.08 11.97
C TYR A 227 -5.61 3.04 11.20
N ARG A 228 -5.55 3.03 9.87
CA ARG A 228 -6.73 3.04 8.99
C ARG A 228 -7.34 1.66 8.85
N LEU A 229 -6.51 0.61 8.77
CA LEU A 229 -6.97 -0.78 8.76
C LEU A 229 -7.63 -1.17 10.09
N ASP A 230 -7.06 -0.75 11.23
CA ASP A 230 -7.65 -0.94 12.55
C ASP A 230 -8.99 -0.20 12.70
N ALA A 231 -9.14 0.95 12.03
CA ALA A 231 -10.40 1.67 11.94
C ALA A 231 -11.38 1.08 10.92
N GLY A 232 -11.02 -0.01 10.23
CA GLY A 232 -11.86 -0.70 9.26
C GLY A 232 -12.09 0.07 7.95
N ARG A 233 -11.18 0.97 7.56
CA ARG A 233 -11.33 1.79 6.34
C ARG A 233 -11.26 1.01 5.03
N ASN A 234 -10.81 -0.24 5.07
CA ASN A 234 -10.90 -1.21 3.98
C ASN A 234 -12.30 -1.84 3.81
N GLY A 235 -13.28 -1.45 4.63
CA GLY A 235 -14.63 -1.99 4.58
C GLY A 235 -14.63 -3.52 4.70
N GLY A 236 -15.28 -4.21 3.77
CA GLY A 236 -15.32 -5.68 3.71
C GLY A 236 -14.07 -6.34 3.12
N CYS A 237 -13.22 -5.59 2.41
CA CYS A 237 -12.11 -6.16 1.64
C CYS A 237 -10.99 -6.70 2.56
N PRO A 238 -10.59 -7.98 2.45
CA PRO A 238 -9.36 -8.48 3.06
C PRO A 238 -8.14 -7.75 2.54
N VAL A 239 -7.23 -7.34 3.44
CA VAL A 239 -6.00 -6.63 3.07
C VAL A 239 -4.77 -7.28 3.71
N LEU A 240 -3.76 -7.57 2.88
CA LEU A 240 -2.42 -7.94 3.33
C LEU A 240 -1.51 -6.70 3.25
N ALA A 241 -1.06 -6.20 4.39
CA ALA A 241 -0.14 -5.07 4.47
C ALA A 241 1.30 -5.59 4.63
N ILE A 242 2.19 -5.10 3.77
CA ILE A 242 3.60 -5.52 3.71
C ILE A 242 4.48 -4.27 3.79
N GLY A 243 5.28 -4.19 4.84
CA GLY A 243 6.20 -3.11 5.16
C GLY A 243 7.63 -3.46 4.78
N ILE A 244 8.22 -2.69 3.88
CA ILE A 244 9.63 -2.76 3.50
C ILE A 244 10.48 -2.32 4.71
N THR A 245 11.40 -3.17 5.16
CA THR A 245 12.29 -2.90 6.29
C THR A 245 13.73 -2.64 5.82
N PRO A 246 14.65 -2.25 6.71
CA PRO A 246 16.08 -2.18 6.40
C PRO A 246 16.67 -3.49 5.83
N GLU A 247 16.12 -4.66 6.16
CA GLU A 247 16.57 -5.96 5.61
C GLU A 247 16.31 -6.11 4.11
N CYS A 248 15.49 -5.24 3.52
CA CYS A 248 15.28 -5.16 2.09
C CYS A 248 16.30 -4.26 1.37
N VAL A 249 17.20 -3.61 2.11
CA VAL A 249 18.12 -2.60 1.58
C VAL A 249 19.55 -3.14 1.51
N GLU A 250 20.10 -3.23 0.31
CA GLU A 250 21.48 -3.65 0.05
C GLU A 250 22.42 -2.46 -0.20
N ASP A 251 23.72 -2.70 -0.03
CA ASP A 251 24.81 -1.73 -0.21
C ASP A 251 25.16 -1.47 -1.69
#